data_AF-A0A8J5NIE8-F1
#
_entry.id   AF-A0A8J5NIE8-F1
#
_cell.length_a   1.000
_cell.length_b   1.000
_cell.length_c   1.000
_cell.angle_alpha   90.00
_cell.angle_beta   90.00
_cell.angle_gamma   90.00
#
_symmetry.space_group_name_H-M   'P 1'
#
loop_
_entity.id
_entity.type
_entity.pdbx_description
1 polymer ?
#
loop_
_entity_poly.entity_id
_entity_poly.type
_entity_poly.pdbx_seq_one_letter_code
_entity_poly.pdbx_strand_id
1 'polypeptide(L)'
;MEMPGPKYCDSRLENLQISYWTKISISDEIAATFISFYIENDHKILRFFDADLFLDDLVPRRQRFCSPFLVSSVLCVACQGYAAVKPGSDDVRIAAFQEAEMLWQGERSDPSLISMAAMGLFSFFCIFEGKDVIGQECSLSIRHNAERIGICGDHFDGLLNTTNLHPNSPEWVKAASQIAWGVYNWLTIQVVYYQHTHIPFPPALPYPETPETVQIPVYHVPSVEVLGVYNFAKAPISELVPLSFAEAKYQKLLVWVDGLDDGMKRVEDCPYEVIIFHTLFHHPKAVYAASVNQLKELLFCFCVKYRQSAYTKFFNAALPTLSLAMLEDLQDPLRQHYFYLCVRCWQDLYFCYPMFCDFAKAFLSRAMQKDAIAAGEAQNLLRGIDQTGEHHTTAEEAVTIFIFDPVSERVAEAQIHSMADRFEEMVVFDELIDKNTALTS
;
A
#
# COMPACT_ATOMS: atom_id res chain seq x y z
N MET A 1 35.18 -17.59 -7.80
CA MET A 1 34.75 -17.46 -6.40
C MET A 1 34.11 -16.09 -6.32
N GLU A 2 32.78 -16.03 -6.50
CA GLU A 2 32.06 -14.77 -6.36
C GLU A 2 32.20 -14.31 -4.91
N MET A 3 32.62 -13.05 -4.72
CA MET A 3 32.63 -12.46 -3.38
C MET A 3 31.20 -12.48 -2.85
N PRO A 4 30.95 -12.87 -1.59
CA PRO A 4 29.62 -12.72 -1.02
C PRO A 4 29.21 -11.25 -1.14
N GLY A 5 27.98 -11.01 -1.58
CA GLY A 5 27.43 -9.66 -1.73
C GLY A 5 27.47 -8.89 -0.41
N PRO A 6 27.27 -7.55 -0.46
CA PRO A 6 27.25 -6.74 0.75
C PRO A 6 26.17 -7.25 1.73
N LYS A 7 26.48 -7.21 3.03
CA LYS A 7 25.59 -7.74 4.09
C LYS A 7 24.28 -6.94 4.20
N TYR A 8 24.37 -5.63 3.95
CA TYR A 8 23.26 -4.67 4.00
C TYR A 8 23.28 -3.84 2.72
N CYS A 9 22.17 -3.16 2.43
CA CYS A 9 22.03 -2.25 1.29
C CYS A 9 23.02 -1.07 1.34
N ASP A 10 23.50 -0.70 2.54
CA ASP A 10 24.46 0.36 2.76
C ASP A 10 25.46 -0.02 3.88
N SER A 11 26.75 0.19 3.62
CA SER A 11 27.83 -0.13 4.57
C SER A 11 27.78 0.65 5.89
N ARG A 12 27.12 1.83 5.94
CA ARG A 12 26.95 2.60 7.18
C ARG A 12 26.23 1.79 8.26
N LEU A 13 25.32 0.90 7.86
CA LEU A 13 24.54 0.06 8.79
C LEU A 13 25.39 -0.93 9.59
N GLU A 14 26.63 -1.21 9.17
CA GLU A 14 27.57 -2.02 9.96
C GLU A 14 27.96 -1.37 11.29
N ASN A 15 27.77 -0.04 11.41
CA ASN A 15 28.10 0.72 12.61
C ASN A 15 26.86 1.21 13.37
N LEU A 16 25.68 0.61 13.09
CA LEU A 16 24.43 0.96 13.76
C LEU A 16 24.53 0.73 15.28
N GLN A 17 23.97 1.66 16.05
CA GLN A 17 23.76 1.52 17.50
C GLN A 17 22.29 1.79 17.81
N ILE A 18 21.45 0.76 17.65
CA ILE A 18 19.99 0.87 17.66
C ILE A 18 19.43 1.29 19.02
N SER A 19 20.11 0.92 20.10
CA SER A 19 19.74 1.25 21.48
C SER A 19 19.70 2.75 21.79
N TYR A 20 20.30 3.59 20.95
CA TYR A 20 20.15 5.05 21.07
C TYR A 20 18.75 5.53 20.63
N TRP A 21 18.16 4.84 19.66
CA TRP A 21 16.94 5.27 18.97
C TRP A 21 15.67 4.63 19.53
N THR A 22 15.77 3.43 20.09
CA THR A 22 14.61 2.66 20.57
C THR A 22 14.95 1.89 21.84
N LYS A 23 13.93 1.67 22.68
CA LYS A 23 14.01 0.84 23.89
C LYS A 23 13.66 -0.63 23.61
N ILE A 24 13.28 -0.96 22.39
CA ILE A 24 12.97 -2.34 21.97
C ILE A 24 14.23 -3.19 22.17
N SER A 25 14.05 -4.38 22.74
CA SER A 25 15.12 -5.35 22.92
C SER A 25 15.45 -6.05 21.59
N ILE A 26 16.23 -5.37 20.74
CA ILE A 26 16.68 -5.86 19.42
C ILE A 26 18.20 -5.65 19.29
N SER A 27 18.89 -6.57 18.62
CA SER A 27 20.32 -6.43 18.35
C SER A 27 20.57 -5.45 17.19
N ASP A 28 21.76 -4.83 17.17
CA ASP A 28 22.16 -3.92 16.09
C ASP A 28 22.12 -4.62 14.72
N GLU A 29 22.49 -5.92 14.66
CA GLU A 29 22.49 -6.69 13.42
C GLU A 29 21.08 -6.96 12.89
N ILE A 30 20.13 -7.29 13.77
CA ILE A 30 18.74 -7.52 13.36
C ILE A 30 18.09 -6.20 12.93
N ALA A 31 18.31 -5.13 13.68
CA ALA A 31 17.82 -3.80 13.32
C ALA A 31 18.38 -3.31 11.98
N ALA A 32 19.69 -3.48 11.75
CA ALA A 32 20.32 -3.17 10.47
C ALA A 32 19.74 -4.01 9.31
N THR A 33 19.44 -5.29 9.55
CA THR A 33 18.78 -6.16 8.57
C THR A 33 17.39 -5.64 8.21
N PHE A 34 16.60 -5.24 9.20
CA PHE A 34 15.26 -4.69 9.00
C PHE A 34 15.30 -3.36 8.25
N ILE A 35 16.17 -2.44 8.64
CA ILE A 35 16.32 -1.15 7.97
C ILE A 35 16.78 -1.36 6.51
N SER A 36 17.74 -2.25 6.28
CA SER A 36 18.16 -2.64 4.92
C SER A 36 16.99 -3.18 4.10
N PHE A 37 16.23 -4.11 4.68
CA PHE A 37 15.07 -4.69 4.01
C PHE A 37 14.01 -3.65 3.66
N TYR A 38 13.71 -2.71 4.57
CA TYR A 38 12.78 -1.62 4.28
C TYR A 38 13.27 -0.72 3.13
N ILE A 39 14.54 -0.32 3.14
CA ILE A 39 15.14 0.54 2.10
C ILE A 39 15.09 -0.15 0.72
N GLU A 40 15.39 -1.45 0.67
CA GLU A 40 15.38 -2.22 -0.58
C GLU A 40 13.98 -2.57 -1.09
N ASN A 41 12.95 -2.43 -0.25
CA ASN A 41 11.58 -2.84 -0.55
C ASN A 41 10.57 -1.68 -0.45
N ASP A 42 9.89 -1.51 0.70
CA ASP A 42 8.79 -0.55 0.84
C ASP A 42 9.22 0.92 0.60
N HIS A 43 10.47 1.28 0.95
CA HIS A 43 10.98 2.63 0.73
C HIS A 43 10.97 3.03 -0.74
N LYS A 44 11.29 2.11 -1.67
CA LYS A 44 11.34 2.38 -3.11
C LYS A 44 10.01 2.91 -3.67
N ILE A 45 8.90 2.58 -3.01
CA ILE A 45 7.55 2.92 -3.45
C ILE A 45 6.98 4.08 -2.60
N LEU A 46 7.10 4.01 -1.28
CA LEU A 46 6.52 5.02 -0.37
C LEU A 46 7.33 6.32 -0.32
N ARG A 47 8.66 6.17 -0.24
CA ARG A 47 9.65 7.26 -0.13
C ARG A 47 9.25 8.41 0.81
N PHE A 48 8.79 8.11 2.02
CA PHE A 48 8.45 9.14 3.02
C PHE A 48 9.63 10.01 3.49
N PHE A 49 10.86 9.55 3.28
CA PHE A 49 12.07 10.27 3.67
C PHE A 49 13.22 9.91 2.72
N ASP A 50 14.30 10.69 2.75
CA ASP A 50 15.49 10.42 1.95
C ASP A 50 16.40 9.42 2.68
N ALA A 51 16.65 8.27 2.07
CA ALA A 51 17.38 7.17 2.72
C ALA A 51 18.81 7.56 3.10
N ASP A 52 19.50 8.33 2.24
CA ASP A 52 20.87 8.78 2.53
C ASP A 52 20.93 9.74 3.71
N LEU A 53 20.04 10.75 3.72
CA LEU A 53 19.96 11.69 4.85
C LEU A 53 19.54 11.00 6.15
N PHE A 54 18.65 10.01 6.08
CA PHE A 54 18.27 9.19 7.23
C PHE A 54 19.47 8.42 7.77
N LEU A 55 20.24 7.73 6.92
CA LEU A 55 21.42 6.94 7.35
C LEU A 55 22.56 7.83 7.87
N ASP A 56 22.76 9.01 7.30
CA ASP A 56 23.74 10.03 7.74
C ASP A 56 23.47 10.59 9.14
N ASP A 57 22.25 10.41 9.63
CA ASP A 57 21.83 10.85 10.95
C ASP A 57 21.61 9.66 11.90
N LEU A 58 21.07 8.55 11.41
CA LEU A 58 20.84 7.31 12.16
C LEU A 58 22.15 6.79 12.77
N VAL A 59 23.19 6.61 11.95
CA VAL A 59 24.44 5.96 12.38
C VAL A 59 25.28 6.89 13.27
N PRO A 60 25.45 8.18 12.93
CA PRO A 60 26.15 9.14 13.80
C PRO A 60 25.31 9.64 14.99
N ARG A 61 24.04 9.23 15.13
CA ARG A 61 23.10 9.62 16.21
C ARG A 61 22.78 11.11 16.25
N ARG A 62 22.43 11.67 15.09
CA ARG A 62 22.00 13.06 14.92
C ARG A 62 20.51 13.11 14.64
N GLN A 63 19.83 14.14 15.13
CA GLN A 63 18.36 14.22 15.10
C GLN A 63 17.83 15.24 14.08
N ARG A 64 18.50 15.44 12.92
CA ARG A 64 18.01 16.38 11.90
C ARG A 64 17.04 15.71 10.95
N PHE A 65 17.37 14.51 10.49
CA PHE A 65 16.64 13.70 9.51
C PHE A 65 16.30 12.29 10.02
N CYS A 66 16.58 12.04 11.29
CA CYS A 66 16.26 10.80 11.99
C CYS A 66 15.65 11.13 13.37
N SER A 67 14.67 10.34 13.80
CA SER A 67 14.05 10.46 15.13
C SER A 67 13.73 9.07 15.67
N PRO A 68 13.58 8.90 17.00
CA PRO A 68 13.07 7.65 17.59
C PRO A 68 11.78 7.19 16.90
N PHE A 69 10.84 8.09 16.68
CA PHE A 69 9.55 7.76 16.08
C PHE A 69 9.71 7.25 14.64
N LEU A 70 10.57 7.89 13.85
CA LEU A 70 10.85 7.42 12.49
C LEU A 70 11.51 6.03 12.50
N VAL A 71 12.45 5.79 13.40
CA VAL A 71 13.12 4.49 13.54
C VAL A 71 12.12 3.40 13.94
N SER A 72 11.31 3.62 14.98
CA SER A 72 10.30 2.64 15.41
C SER A 72 9.28 2.37 14.30
N SER A 73 8.86 3.39 13.55
CA SER A 73 7.95 3.22 12.41
C SER A 73 8.57 2.43 11.26
N VAL A 74 9.86 2.64 10.95
CA VAL A 74 10.61 1.83 9.97
C VAL A 74 10.69 0.37 10.44
N LEU A 75 10.99 0.13 11.71
CA LEU A 75 11.05 -1.22 12.27
C LEU A 75 9.68 -1.93 12.19
N CYS A 76 8.58 -1.24 12.46
CA CYS A 76 7.22 -1.77 12.27
C CYS A 76 7.02 -2.29 10.84
N VAL A 77 7.23 -1.42 9.85
CA VAL A 77 6.98 -1.75 8.44
C VAL A 77 7.91 -2.88 7.97
N ALA A 78 9.20 -2.81 8.30
CA ALA A 78 10.16 -3.79 7.83
C ALA A 78 9.90 -5.17 8.45
N CYS A 79 9.63 -5.24 9.75
CA CYS A 79 9.37 -6.49 10.44
C CYS A 79 8.16 -7.21 9.85
N GLN A 80 7.12 -6.46 9.46
CA GLN A 80 5.90 -7.00 8.89
C GLN A 80 6.17 -7.75 7.57
N GLY A 81 6.90 -7.15 6.62
CA GLY A 81 7.26 -7.83 5.37
C GLY A 81 8.38 -8.85 5.49
N TYR A 82 9.32 -8.64 6.41
CA TYR A 82 10.45 -9.55 6.60
C TYR A 82 10.02 -10.90 7.20
N ALA A 83 8.83 -10.99 7.80
CA ALA A 83 8.26 -12.24 8.28
C ALA A 83 8.27 -13.35 7.20
N ALA A 84 7.98 -13.03 5.93
CA ALA A 84 8.04 -13.99 4.82
C ALA A 84 9.46 -14.51 4.54
N VAL A 85 10.50 -13.74 4.87
CA VAL A 85 11.90 -14.12 4.69
C VAL A 85 12.39 -14.95 5.87
N LYS A 86 12.10 -14.47 7.09
CA LYS A 86 12.48 -15.14 8.33
C LYS A 86 11.40 -14.94 9.39
N PRO A 87 10.56 -15.97 9.61
CA PRO A 87 9.55 -15.95 10.67
C PRO A 87 10.16 -15.85 12.08
N GLY A 88 9.34 -15.45 13.05
CA GLY A 88 9.73 -15.41 14.47
C GLY A 88 10.25 -14.06 14.96
N SER A 89 9.81 -12.97 14.33
CA SER A 89 10.12 -11.59 14.78
C SER A 89 8.91 -10.89 15.40
N ASP A 90 7.90 -11.65 15.85
CA ASP A 90 6.62 -11.12 16.35
C ASP A 90 6.78 -10.24 17.59
N ASP A 91 7.67 -10.60 18.52
CA ASP A 91 7.97 -9.79 19.71
C ASP A 91 8.49 -8.40 19.33
N VAL A 92 9.33 -8.32 18.29
CA VAL A 92 9.85 -7.05 17.79
C VAL A 92 8.75 -6.24 17.12
N ARG A 93 7.88 -6.88 16.32
CA ARG A 93 6.72 -6.22 15.70
C ARG A 93 5.79 -5.60 16.75
N ILE A 94 5.43 -6.36 17.78
CA ILE A 94 4.54 -5.90 18.87
C ILE A 94 5.19 -4.76 19.64
N ALA A 95 6.47 -4.89 20.01
CA ALA A 95 7.19 -3.86 20.75
C ALA A 95 7.38 -2.58 19.91
N ALA A 96 7.66 -2.72 18.61
CA ALA A 96 7.77 -1.59 17.68
C ALA A 96 6.45 -0.84 17.54
N PHE A 97 5.32 -1.56 17.41
CA PHE A 97 4.00 -0.94 17.38
C PHE A 97 3.71 -0.14 18.65
N GLN A 98 3.92 -0.74 19.83
CA GLN A 98 3.68 -0.07 21.11
C GLN A 98 4.53 1.20 21.29
N GLU A 99 5.81 1.13 20.90
CA GLU A 99 6.71 2.29 21.00
C GLU A 99 6.33 3.37 19.97
N ALA A 100 6.06 3.00 18.72
CA ALA A 100 5.64 3.94 17.68
C ALA A 100 4.30 4.62 18.01
N GLU A 101 3.34 3.87 18.57
CA GLU A 101 2.07 4.42 19.04
C GLU A 101 2.29 5.44 20.17
N MET A 102 3.10 5.11 21.17
CA MET A 102 3.44 6.03 22.26
C MET A 102 4.08 7.33 21.73
N LEU A 103 5.02 7.21 20.80
CA LEU A 103 5.72 8.36 20.21
C LEU A 103 4.77 9.21 19.37
N TRP A 104 3.92 8.59 18.56
CA TRP A 104 2.87 9.29 17.81
C TRP A 104 1.96 10.10 18.73
N GLN A 105 1.48 9.51 19.83
CA GLN A 105 0.62 10.20 20.79
C GLN A 105 1.28 11.43 21.41
N GLY A 106 2.61 11.38 21.60
CA GLY A 106 3.40 12.52 22.10
C GLY A 106 3.64 13.63 21.07
N GLU A 107 3.72 13.28 19.78
CA GLU A 107 4.12 14.22 18.71
C GLU A 107 2.95 14.74 17.85
N ARG A 108 1.77 14.10 17.88
CA ARG A 108 0.65 14.36 16.95
C ARG A 108 0.06 15.78 16.98
N SER A 109 0.27 16.54 18.05
CA SER A 109 -0.34 17.88 18.24
C SER A 109 0.38 18.99 17.46
N ASP A 110 1.71 18.88 17.30
CA ASP A 110 2.52 19.81 16.51
C ASP A 110 3.72 19.06 15.92
N PRO A 111 3.48 18.18 14.91
CA PRO A 111 4.50 17.32 14.37
C PRO A 111 5.53 18.12 13.57
N SER A 112 6.81 17.75 13.73
CA SER A 112 7.87 18.18 12.82
C SER A 112 7.69 17.53 11.44
N LEU A 113 8.42 17.99 10.42
CA LEU A 113 8.46 17.32 9.10
C LEU A 113 8.86 15.84 9.21
N ILE A 114 9.84 15.52 10.07
CA ILE A 114 10.30 14.14 10.29
C ILE A 114 9.22 13.33 11.00
N SER A 115 8.51 13.94 11.96
CA SER A 115 7.37 13.33 12.63
C SER A 115 6.26 13.01 11.63
N MET A 116 5.96 13.89 10.66
CA MET A 116 4.98 13.60 9.61
C MET A 116 5.37 12.42 8.72
N ALA A 117 6.66 12.29 8.39
CA ALA A 117 7.17 11.12 7.67
C ALA A 117 6.99 9.82 8.47
N ALA A 118 7.32 9.85 9.76
CA ALA A 118 7.13 8.74 10.68
C ALA A 118 5.64 8.37 10.82
N MET A 119 4.77 9.36 11.01
CA MET A 119 3.31 9.16 11.07
C MET A 119 2.78 8.50 9.79
N GLY A 120 3.29 8.87 8.62
CA GLY A 120 2.88 8.28 7.35
C GLY A 120 3.24 6.80 7.26
N LEU A 121 4.45 6.45 7.68
CA LEU A 121 4.89 5.05 7.78
C LEU A 121 4.13 4.26 8.84
N PHE A 122 3.85 4.88 9.98
CA PHE A 122 3.09 4.26 11.05
C PHE A 122 1.63 4.03 10.63
N SER A 123 1.01 5.01 9.95
CA SER A 123 -0.31 4.87 9.34
C SER A 123 -0.34 3.71 8.33
N PHE A 124 0.67 3.64 7.45
CA PHE A 124 0.84 2.54 6.51
C PHE A 124 0.89 1.19 7.22
N PHE A 125 1.77 1.05 8.22
CA PHE A 125 1.84 -0.16 9.03
C PHE A 125 0.48 -0.54 9.64
N CYS A 126 -0.18 0.40 10.32
CA CYS A 126 -1.45 0.15 11.01
C CYS A 126 -2.52 -0.39 10.07
N ILE A 127 -2.64 0.17 8.87
CA ILE A 127 -3.61 -0.31 7.87
C ILE A 127 -3.33 -1.77 7.49
N PHE A 128 -2.07 -2.11 7.20
CA PHE A 128 -1.73 -3.50 6.82
C PHE A 128 -1.76 -4.49 7.99
N GLU A 129 -1.67 -3.99 9.21
CA GLU A 129 -1.91 -4.76 10.43
C GLU A 129 -3.41 -4.96 10.72
N GLY A 130 -4.31 -4.34 9.95
CA GLY A 130 -5.76 -4.35 10.19
C GLY A 130 -6.19 -3.45 11.35
N LYS A 131 -5.34 -2.52 11.77
CA LYS A 131 -5.60 -1.49 12.78
C LYS A 131 -6.09 -0.19 12.12
N ASP A 132 -7.11 -0.31 11.26
CA ASP A 132 -7.56 0.76 10.39
C ASP A 132 -7.94 2.03 11.16
N VAL A 133 -8.56 1.93 12.35
CA VAL A 133 -8.92 3.11 13.17
C VAL A 133 -7.69 3.98 13.47
N ILE A 134 -6.62 3.40 14.01
CA ILE A 134 -5.37 4.12 14.31
C ILE A 134 -4.71 4.60 13.02
N GLY A 135 -4.69 3.75 11.99
CA GLY A 135 -4.14 4.09 10.68
C GLY A 135 -4.81 5.31 10.06
N GLN A 136 -6.14 5.41 10.17
CA GLN A 136 -6.94 6.52 9.67
C GLN A 136 -6.77 7.79 10.51
N GLU A 137 -6.73 7.68 11.83
CA GLU A 137 -6.42 8.83 12.70
C GLU A 137 -5.06 9.44 12.36
N CYS A 138 -4.05 8.60 12.10
CA CYS A 138 -2.74 9.04 11.66
C CYS A 138 -2.82 9.75 10.30
N SER A 139 -3.50 9.15 9.31
CA SER A 139 -3.69 9.73 7.97
C SER A 139 -4.36 11.11 8.02
N LEU A 140 -5.43 11.26 8.81
CA LEU A 140 -6.14 12.52 8.98
C LEU A 140 -5.28 13.57 9.67
N SER A 141 -4.50 13.18 10.69
CA SER A 141 -3.57 14.07 11.38
C SER A 141 -2.46 14.58 10.45
N ILE A 142 -1.87 13.70 9.61
CA ILE A 142 -0.87 14.10 8.63
C ILE A 142 -1.48 15.05 7.60
N ARG A 143 -2.68 14.73 7.08
CA ARG A 143 -3.38 15.60 6.13
C ARG A 143 -3.57 17.00 6.69
N HIS A 144 -4.15 17.10 7.90
CA HIS A 144 -4.36 18.38 8.57
C HIS A 144 -3.06 19.19 8.68
N ASN A 145 -1.96 18.54 9.07
CA ASN A 145 -0.68 19.21 9.20
C ASN A 145 -0.05 19.56 7.84
N ALA A 146 -0.18 18.71 6.83
CA ALA A 146 0.30 18.96 5.48
C ALA A 146 -0.39 20.18 4.85
N GLU A 147 -1.70 20.29 5.00
CA GLU A 147 -2.48 21.46 4.58
C GLU A 147 -2.10 22.72 5.37
N ARG A 148 -1.97 22.60 6.70
CA ARG A 148 -1.59 23.71 7.59
C ARG A 148 -0.24 24.34 7.21
N ILE A 149 0.76 23.51 6.92
CA ILE A 149 2.10 24.01 6.59
C ILE A 149 2.29 24.25 5.09
N GLY A 150 1.36 23.82 4.23
CA GLY A 150 1.42 24.02 2.78
C GLY A 150 2.20 22.95 2.00
N ILE A 151 2.39 21.74 2.54
CA ILE A 151 2.98 20.63 1.78
C ILE A 151 2.12 20.26 0.57
N CYS A 152 0.80 20.21 0.75
CA CYS A 152 -0.22 19.95 -0.27
C CYS A 152 -1.54 20.53 0.22
N GLY A 153 -2.54 20.69 -0.64
CA GLY A 153 -3.86 21.13 -0.17
C GLY A 153 -4.76 21.68 -1.26
N ASP A 154 -5.69 22.53 -0.84
CA ASP A 154 -6.79 23.04 -1.68
C ASP A 154 -6.46 24.34 -2.42
N HIS A 155 -5.35 25.00 -2.10
CA HIS A 155 -5.02 26.32 -2.64
C HIS A 155 -3.54 26.39 -3.04
N PHE A 156 -3.27 26.79 -4.28
CA PHE A 156 -1.90 26.88 -4.80
C PHE A 156 -1.05 27.95 -4.10
N ASP A 157 -1.61 29.12 -3.83
CA ASP A 157 -0.88 30.29 -3.29
C ASP A 157 -0.31 30.07 -1.88
N GLY A 158 -0.82 29.08 -1.14
CA GLY A 158 -0.38 28.73 0.21
C GLY A 158 0.68 27.62 0.28
N LEU A 159 1.11 27.08 -0.86
CA LEU A 159 2.01 25.92 -0.87
C LEU A 159 3.46 26.31 -0.55
N LEU A 160 4.11 25.43 0.22
CA LEU A 160 5.55 25.44 0.43
C LEU A 160 6.26 25.18 -0.88
N ASN A 161 7.20 26.07 -1.16
CA ASN A 161 8.09 26.00 -2.30
C ASN A 161 9.52 26.31 -1.82
N THR A 162 10.49 26.21 -2.71
CA THR A 162 11.89 26.43 -2.35
C THR A 162 12.21 27.87 -1.93
N THR A 163 11.38 28.86 -2.24
CA THR A 163 11.61 30.26 -1.86
C THR A 163 11.09 30.58 -0.46
N ASN A 164 10.00 29.93 -0.05
CA ASN A 164 9.32 30.20 1.22
C ASN A 164 9.66 29.15 2.29
N LEU A 165 10.13 27.97 1.89
CA LEU A 165 10.83 27.06 2.79
C LEU A 165 12.09 27.79 3.24
N HIS A 166 12.15 28.32 4.47
CA HIS A 166 13.36 28.93 5.04
C HIS A 166 14.48 27.89 5.06
N PRO A 167 15.36 27.82 4.04
CA PRO A 167 16.22 26.67 3.87
C PRO A 167 17.45 26.93 4.72
N ASN A 168 17.62 26.15 5.78
CA ASN A 168 18.87 26.18 6.55
C ASN A 168 20.02 25.55 5.74
N SER A 169 19.73 24.70 4.74
CA SER A 169 20.70 24.09 3.83
C SER A 169 20.02 23.32 2.65
N PRO A 170 20.74 22.95 1.58
CA PRO A 170 20.21 22.14 0.47
C PRO A 170 19.64 20.77 0.90
N GLU A 171 20.21 20.16 1.94
CA GLU A 171 19.74 18.90 2.52
C GLU A 171 18.31 19.05 3.08
N TRP A 172 17.97 20.20 3.65
CA TRP A 172 16.61 20.48 4.12
C TRP A 172 15.60 20.59 2.97
N VAL A 173 16.00 21.16 1.83
CA VAL A 173 15.16 21.18 0.63
C VAL A 173 14.92 19.75 0.15
N LYS A 174 15.98 18.93 0.07
CA LYS A 174 15.90 17.52 -0.32
C LYS A 174 14.97 16.74 0.61
N ALA A 175 15.17 16.85 1.93
CA ALA A 175 14.35 16.18 2.93
C ALA A 175 12.88 16.62 2.87
N ALA A 176 12.62 17.93 2.87
CA ALA A 176 11.26 18.45 2.81
C ALA A 176 10.54 18.02 1.53
N SER A 177 11.25 18.03 0.39
CA SER A 177 10.70 17.57 -0.88
C SER A 177 10.33 16.10 -0.83
N GLN A 178 11.23 15.25 -0.32
CA GLN A 178 10.98 13.82 -0.21
C GLN A 178 9.80 13.49 0.71
N ILE A 179 9.72 14.17 1.85
CA ILE A 179 8.62 14.03 2.82
C ILE A 179 7.30 14.50 2.20
N ALA A 180 7.29 15.66 1.54
CA ALA A 180 6.10 16.22 0.93
C ALA A 180 5.49 15.27 -0.12
N TRP A 181 6.32 14.72 -1.01
CA TRP A 181 5.88 13.78 -2.03
C TRP A 181 5.48 12.42 -1.46
N GLY A 182 6.17 11.91 -0.43
CA GLY A 182 5.78 10.68 0.26
C GLY A 182 4.44 10.82 0.99
N VAL A 183 4.24 11.93 1.70
CA VAL A 183 2.96 12.27 2.35
C VAL A 183 1.84 12.39 1.31
N TYR A 184 2.06 13.12 0.22
CA TYR A 184 1.05 13.27 -0.82
C TYR A 184 0.68 11.94 -1.49
N ASN A 185 1.67 11.07 -1.74
CA ASN A 185 1.45 9.72 -2.26
C ASN A 185 0.54 8.92 -1.31
N TRP A 186 0.88 8.89 -0.01
CA TRP A 186 0.08 8.18 0.96
C TRP A 186 -1.34 8.72 1.08
N LEU A 187 -1.51 10.05 1.15
CA LEU A 187 -2.82 10.66 1.21
C LEU A 187 -3.63 10.40 -0.07
N THR A 188 -2.97 10.26 -1.22
CA THR A 188 -3.64 9.85 -2.46
C THR A 188 -4.17 8.43 -2.36
N ILE A 189 -3.40 7.49 -1.83
CA ILE A 189 -3.87 6.11 -1.56
C ILE A 189 -5.09 6.15 -0.63
N GLN A 190 -5.10 7.03 0.38
CA GLN A 190 -6.27 7.24 1.24
C GLN A 190 -7.49 7.78 0.48
N VAL A 191 -7.28 8.71 -0.46
CA VAL A 191 -8.36 9.23 -1.33
C VAL A 191 -8.95 8.13 -2.20
N VAL A 192 -8.10 7.28 -2.80
CA VAL A 192 -8.53 6.22 -3.72
C VAL A 192 -9.29 5.11 -3.00
N TYR A 193 -8.77 4.61 -1.87
CA TYR A 193 -9.26 3.39 -1.24
C TYR A 193 -10.12 3.61 0.00
N TYR A 194 -10.18 4.84 0.52
CA TYR A 194 -10.98 5.20 1.70
C TYR A 194 -11.91 6.38 1.43
N GLN A 195 -11.97 6.87 0.18
CA GLN A 195 -12.81 8.01 -0.24
C GLN A 195 -12.61 9.27 0.60
N HIS A 196 -11.39 9.47 1.12
CA HIS A 196 -11.04 10.72 1.76
C HIS A 196 -11.18 11.89 0.78
N THR A 197 -11.34 13.11 1.30
CA THR A 197 -11.48 14.31 0.47
C THR A 197 -10.33 14.43 -0.53
N HIS A 198 -10.66 14.77 -1.76
CA HIS A 198 -9.69 14.99 -2.83
C HIS A 198 -8.65 16.06 -2.43
N ILE A 199 -7.39 15.92 -2.88
CA ILE A 199 -6.30 16.88 -2.66
C ILE A 199 -5.95 17.51 -4.01
N PRO A 200 -6.48 18.71 -4.33
CA PRO A 200 -6.39 19.28 -5.67
C PRO A 200 -4.98 19.67 -6.09
N PHE A 201 -4.16 20.13 -5.16
CA PHE A 201 -2.81 20.59 -5.47
C PHE A 201 -1.75 19.68 -4.85
N PRO A 202 -0.90 19.04 -5.69
CA PRO A 202 0.25 18.28 -5.21
C PRO A 202 1.32 19.22 -4.61
N PRO A 203 2.39 18.67 -4.02
CA PRO A 203 3.48 19.49 -3.52
C PRO A 203 4.08 20.41 -4.58
N ALA A 204 4.30 21.68 -4.20
CA ALA A 204 5.04 22.64 -5.02
C ALA A 204 6.56 22.53 -4.84
N LEU A 205 7.02 21.68 -3.91
CA LEU A 205 8.42 21.30 -3.76
C LEU A 205 8.86 20.40 -4.93
N PRO A 206 10.14 20.48 -5.34
CA PRO A 206 10.63 19.72 -6.49
C PRO A 206 10.45 18.21 -6.25
N TYR A 207 10.10 17.48 -7.31
CA TYR A 207 10.08 16.03 -7.25
C TYR A 207 11.52 15.50 -7.06
N PRO A 208 11.79 14.62 -6.08
CA PRO A 208 13.13 14.10 -5.87
C PRO A 208 13.51 13.11 -6.99
N GLU A 209 14.10 13.61 -8.07
CA GLU A 209 14.61 12.78 -9.16
C GLU A 209 15.89 12.04 -8.74
N THR A 210 15.88 10.72 -8.83
CA THR A 210 17.07 9.85 -8.73
C THR A 210 17.10 8.90 -9.94
N PRO A 211 18.26 8.39 -10.38
CA PRO A 211 18.32 7.41 -11.48
C PRO A 211 17.45 6.16 -11.26
N GLU A 212 17.14 5.86 -10.00
CA GLU A 212 16.31 4.72 -9.56
C GLU A 212 14.87 5.12 -9.18
N THR A 213 14.44 6.37 -9.41
CA THR A 213 13.06 6.77 -9.04
C THR A 213 12.04 6.09 -9.93
N VAL A 214 11.20 5.27 -9.33
CA VAL A 214 9.92 4.93 -9.93
C VAL A 214 8.98 6.13 -9.79
N GLN A 215 8.49 6.65 -10.91
CA GLN A 215 7.61 7.83 -10.95
C GLN A 215 6.17 7.55 -10.45
N ILE A 216 5.97 6.54 -9.57
CA ILE A 216 4.66 6.16 -9.00
C ILE A 216 3.91 7.37 -8.42
N PRO A 217 4.54 8.29 -7.65
CA PRO A 217 3.81 9.45 -7.10
C PRO A 217 3.29 10.42 -8.18
N VAL A 218 3.93 10.47 -9.35
CA VAL A 218 3.52 11.35 -10.46
C VAL A 218 2.33 10.75 -11.22
N TYR A 219 2.24 9.42 -11.31
CA TYR A 219 1.06 8.72 -11.86
C TYR A 219 -0.23 8.98 -11.06
N HIS A 220 -0.08 9.12 -9.76
CA HIS A 220 -1.20 9.35 -8.86
C HIS A 220 -1.86 10.72 -9.06
N VAL A 221 -1.15 11.72 -9.59
CA VAL A 221 -1.70 13.07 -9.83
C VAL A 221 -2.85 13.06 -10.86
N PRO A 222 -2.69 12.53 -12.10
CA PRO A 222 -3.82 12.38 -13.02
C PRO A 222 -4.97 11.53 -12.46
N SER A 223 -4.64 10.48 -11.71
CA SER A 223 -5.64 9.58 -11.11
C SER A 223 -6.51 10.30 -10.07
N VAL A 224 -5.89 11.14 -9.23
CA VAL A 224 -6.57 11.99 -8.23
C VAL A 224 -7.41 13.05 -8.92
N GLU A 225 -6.89 13.75 -9.94
CA GLU A 225 -7.67 14.73 -10.71
C GLU A 225 -8.94 14.11 -11.32
N VAL A 226 -8.86 12.87 -11.83
CA VAL A 226 -10.01 12.14 -12.36
C VAL A 226 -10.95 11.75 -11.23
N LEU A 227 -10.46 11.16 -10.15
CA LEU A 227 -11.30 10.75 -9.01
C LEU A 227 -12.02 11.95 -8.37
N GLY A 228 -11.37 13.12 -8.30
CA GLY A 228 -11.95 14.39 -7.88
C GLY A 228 -13.25 14.72 -8.62
N VAL A 229 -13.25 14.54 -9.95
CA VAL A 229 -14.41 14.82 -10.80
C VAL A 229 -15.50 13.75 -10.68
N TYR A 230 -15.12 12.47 -10.57
CA TYR A 230 -16.09 11.38 -10.51
C TYR A 230 -16.78 11.25 -9.13
N ASN A 231 -16.04 11.45 -8.03
CA ASN A 231 -16.52 11.10 -6.69
C ASN A 231 -16.89 12.32 -5.82
N PHE A 232 -16.36 13.51 -6.11
CA PHE A 232 -16.51 14.67 -5.23
C PHE A 232 -17.23 15.86 -5.86
N ALA A 233 -17.47 15.84 -7.17
CA ALA A 233 -18.18 16.91 -7.84
C ALA A 233 -19.70 16.79 -7.61
N LYS A 234 -20.36 17.93 -7.41
CA LYS A 234 -21.80 18.00 -7.08
C LYS A 234 -22.73 17.93 -8.30
N ALA A 235 -22.18 17.98 -9.51
CA ALA A 235 -22.96 17.96 -10.75
C ALA A 235 -22.98 16.53 -11.37
N PRO A 236 -23.93 16.22 -12.26
CA PRO A 236 -23.97 14.93 -12.94
C PRO A 236 -22.68 14.65 -13.72
N ILE A 237 -22.18 13.40 -13.66
CA ILE A 237 -20.94 13.00 -14.35
C ILE A 237 -21.00 13.30 -15.86
N SER A 238 -22.18 13.15 -16.49
CA SER A 238 -22.38 13.45 -17.91
C SER A 238 -22.17 14.92 -18.28
N GLU A 239 -22.28 15.84 -17.31
CA GLU A 239 -22.01 17.27 -17.51
C GLU A 239 -20.54 17.63 -17.21
N LEU A 240 -19.91 16.87 -16.32
CA LEU A 240 -18.56 17.12 -15.83
C LEU A 240 -17.45 16.42 -16.61
N VAL A 241 -17.78 15.31 -17.28
CA VAL A 241 -16.85 14.47 -18.04
C VAL A 241 -17.27 14.44 -19.51
N PRO A 242 -17.21 15.57 -20.24
CA PRO A 242 -17.35 15.53 -21.69
C PRO A 242 -16.20 14.74 -22.31
N LEU A 243 -16.38 14.26 -23.55
CA LEU A 243 -15.34 13.53 -24.27
C LEU A 243 -14.02 14.32 -24.34
N SER A 244 -14.10 15.65 -24.46
CA SER A 244 -12.93 16.53 -24.47
C SER A 244 -12.15 16.53 -23.14
N PHE A 245 -12.84 16.38 -22.00
CA PHE A 245 -12.17 16.22 -20.71
C PHE A 245 -11.42 14.89 -20.66
N ALA A 246 -12.10 13.79 -21.03
CA ALA A 246 -11.49 12.46 -21.06
C ALA A 246 -10.28 12.42 -22.02
N GLU A 247 -10.42 13.01 -23.21
CA GLU A 247 -9.34 13.16 -24.18
C GLU A 247 -8.17 13.98 -23.61
N ALA A 248 -8.44 15.12 -22.98
CA ALA A 248 -7.38 15.94 -22.37
C ALA A 248 -6.63 15.20 -21.25
N LYS A 249 -7.33 14.43 -20.41
CA LYS A 249 -6.68 13.59 -19.39
C LYS A 249 -5.88 12.45 -20.01
N TYR A 250 -6.40 11.80 -21.05
CA TYR A 250 -5.70 10.75 -21.78
C TYR A 250 -4.44 11.28 -22.46
N GLN A 251 -4.50 12.44 -23.11
CA GLN A 251 -3.33 13.10 -23.71
C GLN A 251 -2.27 13.45 -22.66
N LYS A 252 -2.67 13.97 -21.49
CA LYS A 252 -1.74 14.20 -20.37
C LYS A 252 -1.02 12.91 -19.95
N LEU A 253 -1.76 11.80 -19.84
CA LEU A 253 -1.20 10.49 -19.53
C LEU A 253 -0.20 10.03 -20.60
N LEU A 254 -0.53 10.18 -21.88
CA LEU A 254 0.38 9.83 -22.98
C LEU A 254 1.67 10.66 -22.94
N VAL A 255 1.56 11.99 -22.80
CA VAL A 255 2.74 12.87 -22.70
C VAL A 255 3.61 12.49 -21.50
N TRP A 256 3.00 12.14 -20.38
CA TRP A 256 3.74 11.68 -19.21
C TRP A 256 4.41 10.32 -19.45
N VAL A 257 3.71 9.35 -20.07
CA VAL A 257 4.27 8.03 -20.44
C VAL A 257 5.44 8.18 -21.42
N ASP A 258 5.33 9.08 -22.40
CA ASP A 258 6.40 9.37 -23.36
C ASP A 258 7.64 9.99 -22.69
N GLY A 259 7.48 10.59 -21.51
CA GLY A 259 8.55 11.17 -20.69
C GLY A 259 9.18 10.20 -19.68
N LEU A 260 8.71 8.95 -19.59
CA LEU A 260 9.28 7.95 -18.69
C LEU A 260 10.69 7.53 -19.15
N ASP A 261 11.57 7.34 -18.17
CA ASP A 261 12.93 6.82 -18.42
C ASP A 261 12.90 5.39 -18.98
N ASP A 262 13.94 5.01 -19.72
CA ASP A 262 14.12 3.66 -20.28
C ASP A 262 14.06 2.55 -19.21
N GLY A 263 14.44 2.85 -17.97
CA GLY A 263 14.34 1.95 -16.82
C GLY A 263 12.91 1.56 -16.43
N MET A 264 11.88 2.29 -16.88
CA MET A 264 10.47 1.98 -16.64
C MET A 264 9.88 1.02 -17.68
N LYS A 265 10.66 0.60 -18.68
CA LYS A 265 10.21 -0.35 -19.70
C LYS A 265 10.06 -1.75 -19.11
N ARG A 266 8.94 -2.42 -19.45
CA ARG A 266 8.70 -3.83 -19.12
C ARG A 266 9.57 -4.73 -20.00
N VAL A 267 10.77 -5.06 -19.52
CA VAL A 267 11.71 -6.01 -20.14
C VAL A 267 11.82 -7.28 -19.30
N GLU A 268 12.47 -8.32 -19.83
CA GLU A 268 12.45 -9.69 -19.26
C GLU A 268 12.92 -9.77 -17.79
N ASP A 269 13.83 -8.89 -17.37
CA ASP A 269 14.41 -8.82 -16.02
C ASP A 269 14.34 -7.41 -15.42
N CYS A 270 13.27 -6.65 -15.70
CA CYS A 270 13.12 -5.34 -15.07
C CYS A 270 13.01 -5.47 -13.54
N PRO A 271 13.44 -4.45 -12.77
CA PRO A 271 13.22 -4.42 -11.33
C PRO A 271 11.74 -4.63 -10.96
N TYR A 272 11.48 -5.25 -9.80
CA TYR A 272 10.12 -5.65 -9.40
C TYR A 272 9.19 -4.44 -9.25
N GLU A 273 9.75 -3.30 -8.87
CA GLU A 273 9.07 -2.01 -8.73
C GLU A 273 8.52 -1.48 -10.07
N VAL A 274 9.13 -1.88 -11.20
CA VAL A 274 8.60 -1.61 -12.55
C VAL A 274 7.34 -2.45 -12.80
N ILE A 275 7.31 -3.73 -12.39
CA ILE A 275 6.10 -4.56 -12.49
C ILE A 275 4.97 -3.99 -11.64
N ILE A 276 5.27 -3.52 -10.43
CA ILE A 276 4.29 -2.84 -9.56
C ILE A 276 3.75 -1.58 -10.24
N PHE A 277 4.63 -0.76 -10.82
CA PHE A 277 4.22 0.41 -11.58
C PHE A 277 3.25 0.07 -12.72
N HIS A 278 3.58 -0.92 -13.56
CA HIS A 278 2.69 -1.35 -14.66
C HIS A 278 1.38 -1.92 -14.13
N THR A 279 1.42 -2.63 -13.00
CA THR A 279 0.22 -3.16 -12.32
C THR A 279 -0.71 -2.04 -11.87
N LEU A 280 -0.16 -0.95 -11.30
CA LEU A 280 -0.92 0.25 -10.90
C LEU A 280 -1.41 1.04 -12.12
N PHE A 281 -0.64 1.09 -13.20
CA PHE A 281 -0.99 1.77 -14.43
C PHE A 281 -2.17 1.11 -15.15
N HIS A 282 -2.22 -0.22 -15.15
CA HIS A 282 -3.30 -1.01 -15.76
C HIS A 282 -4.48 -1.30 -14.81
N HIS A 283 -4.42 -0.79 -13.58
CA HIS A 283 -5.47 -0.95 -12.56
C HIS A 283 -6.84 -0.30 -12.91
N PRO A 284 -6.97 0.81 -13.68
CA PRO A 284 -8.26 1.43 -13.87
C PRO A 284 -9.24 0.51 -14.62
N LYS A 285 -10.27 0.02 -13.90
CA LYS A 285 -11.46 -0.68 -14.44
C LYS A 285 -12.06 -0.04 -15.70
N ALA A 286 -11.75 1.23 -15.96
CA ALA A 286 -12.25 1.99 -17.10
C ALA A 286 -11.68 1.59 -18.47
N VAL A 287 -10.69 0.70 -18.56
CA VAL A 287 -10.10 0.35 -19.86
C VAL A 287 -10.09 -1.16 -20.10
N TYR A 288 -11.15 -1.66 -20.75
CA TYR A 288 -11.12 -2.70 -21.78
C TYR A 288 -10.58 -4.12 -21.41
N ALA A 289 -11.04 -5.15 -22.14
CA ALA A 289 -10.55 -6.53 -21.99
C ALA A 289 -9.01 -6.67 -22.15
N ALA A 290 -8.35 -5.74 -22.86
CA ALA A 290 -6.89 -5.72 -22.99
C ALA A 290 -6.16 -5.49 -21.66
N SER A 291 -6.70 -4.68 -20.75
CA SER A 291 -6.04 -4.45 -19.45
C SER A 291 -6.14 -5.69 -18.57
N VAL A 292 -7.23 -6.46 -18.64
CA VAL A 292 -7.37 -7.73 -17.91
C VAL A 292 -6.33 -8.75 -18.38
N ASN A 293 -6.11 -8.89 -19.68
CA ASN A 293 -5.08 -9.80 -20.20
C ASN A 293 -3.66 -9.36 -19.81
N GLN A 294 -3.38 -8.06 -19.81
CA GLN A 294 -2.10 -7.54 -19.32
C GLN A 294 -1.92 -7.79 -17.82
N LEU A 295 -2.96 -7.60 -17.01
CA LEU A 295 -2.93 -7.89 -15.56
C LEU A 295 -2.68 -9.38 -15.29
N LYS A 296 -3.27 -10.29 -16.09
CA LYS A 296 -2.98 -11.73 -16.01
C LYS A 296 -1.51 -12.06 -16.25
N GLU A 297 -0.92 -11.48 -17.30
CA GLU A 297 0.50 -11.65 -17.61
C GLU A 297 1.40 -11.08 -16.51
N LEU A 298 1.09 -9.86 -16.04
CA LEU A 298 1.84 -9.21 -14.97
C LEU A 298 1.78 -10.01 -13.68
N LEU A 299 0.60 -10.49 -13.29
CA LEU A 299 0.41 -11.33 -12.12
C LEU A 299 1.21 -12.62 -12.21
N PHE A 300 1.07 -13.36 -13.30
CA PHE A 300 1.79 -14.61 -13.48
C PHE A 300 3.31 -14.39 -13.46
N CYS A 301 3.79 -13.38 -14.19
CA CYS A 301 5.21 -13.02 -14.22
C CYS A 301 5.70 -12.64 -12.83
N PHE A 302 4.93 -11.85 -12.09
CA PHE A 302 5.29 -11.37 -10.77
C PHE A 302 5.46 -12.52 -9.77
N CYS A 303 4.46 -13.41 -9.70
CA CYS A 303 4.48 -14.58 -8.82
C CYS A 303 5.59 -15.57 -9.14
N VAL A 304 5.99 -15.69 -10.41
CA VAL A 304 7.00 -16.68 -10.85
C VAL A 304 8.43 -16.13 -10.72
N LYS A 305 8.66 -14.86 -11.04
CA LYS A 305 10.01 -14.30 -11.15
C LYS A 305 10.50 -13.58 -9.89
N TYR A 306 9.61 -13.08 -9.05
CA TYR A 306 10.00 -12.15 -7.99
C TYR A 306 9.61 -12.69 -6.62
N ARG A 307 10.60 -12.87 -5.74
CA ARG A 307 10.38 -13.26 -4.33
C ARG A 307 9.46 -12.29 -3.57
N GLN A 308 9.41 -11.04 -4.03
CA GLN A 308 8.56 -9.97 -3.50
C GLN A 308 7.07 -10.33 -3.58
N SER A 309 6.66 -11.29 -4.42
CA SER A 309 5.26 -11.74 -4.47
C SER A 309 4.74 -12.26 -3.14
N ALA A 310 5.63 -12.77 -2.27
CA ALA A 310 5.25 -13.28 -0.95
C ALA A 310 4.99 -12.19 0.09
N TYR A 311 5.44 -10.95 -0.13
CA TYR A 311 5.42 -9.92 0.92
C TYR A 311 5.20 -8.48 0.43
N THR A 312 5.11 -8.19 -0.86
CA THR A 312 4.83 -6.81 -1.29
C THR A 312 3.32 -6.54 -1.28
N LYS A 313 2.91 -5.57 -0.47
CA LYS A 313 1.51 -5.15 -0.36
C LYS A 313 1.02 -4.43 -1.61
N PHE A 314 1.91 -3.75 -2.33
CA PHE A 314 1.56 -2.89 -3.47
C PHE A 314 1.03 -3.66 -4.66
N PHE A 315 1.40 -4.93 -4.78
CA PHE A 315 0.89 -5.80 -5.81
C PHE A 315 -0.61 -6.11 -5.62
N ASN A 316 -1.14 -5.94 -4.42
CA ASN A 316 -2.56 -6.12 -4.14
C ASN A 316 -3.47 -5.23 -5.00
N ALA A 317 -3.01 -4.07 -5.49
CA ALA A 317 -3.87 -3.17 -6.26
C ALA A 317 -4.56 -3.87 -7.45
N ALA A 318 -3.89 -4.80 -8.15
CA ALA A 318 -4.51 -5.51 -9.26
C ALA A 318 -5.38 -6.70 -8.87
N LEU A 319 -5.14 -7.32 -7.71
CA LEU A 319 -5.79 -8.58 -7.33
C LEU A 319 -7.33 -8.45 -7.26
N PRO A 320 -7.92 -7.44 -6.58
CA PRO A 320 -9.37 -7.26 -6.57
C PRO A 320 -9.95 -7.08 -7.97
N THR A 321 -9.30 -6.28 -8.81
CA THR A 321 -9.80 -5.97 -10.17
C THR A 321 -9.80 -7.21 -11.04
N LEU A 322 -8.70 -7.97 -11.03
CA LEU A 322 -8.59 -9.20 -11.79
C LEU A 322 -9.57 -10.25 -11.26
N SER A 323 -9.67 -10.44 -9.94
CA SER A 323 -10.62 -11.37 -9.33
C SER A 323 -12.06 -11.07 -9.72
N LEU A 324 -12.49 -9.81 -9.70
CA LEU A 324 -13.83 -9.44 -10.18
C LEU A 324 -14.01 -9.78 -11.67
N ALA A 325 -13.04 -9.44 -12.51
CA ALA A 325 -13.11 -9.75 -13.94
C ALA A 325 -13.27 -11.26 -14.19
N MET A 326 -12.57 -12.11 -13.41
CA MET A 326 -12.69 -13.58 -13.52
C MET A 326 -14.05 -14.12 -13.03
N LEU A 327 -14.71 -13.40 -12.12
CA LEU A 327 -16.06 -13.74 -11.66
C LEU A 327 -17.16 -13.23 -12.61
N GLU A 328 -16.86 -12.27 -13.48
CA GLU A 328 -17.80 -11.69 -14.44
C GLU A 328 -17.69 -12.33 -15.84
N ASP A 329 -16.48 -12.60 -16.33
CA ASP A 329 -16.25 -13.19 -17.65
C ASP A 329 -16.33 -14.72 -17.61
N LEU A 330 -17.54 -15.24 -17.80
CA LEU A 330 -17.81 -16.68 -17.84
C LEU A 330 -17.24 -17.39 -19.09
N GLN A 331 -16.81 -16.64 -20.11
CA GLN A 331 -16.32 -17.22 -21.38
C GLN A 331 -14.81 -17.47 -21.35
N ASP A 332 -14.08 -16.88 -20.40
CA ASP A 332 -12.65 -17.07 -20.26
C ASP A 332 -12.33 -18.47 -19.68
N PRO A 333 -11.66 -19.35 -20.45
CA PRO A 333 -11.32 -20.70 -20.00
C PRO A 333 -10.31 -20.71 -18.83
N LEU A 334 -9.57 -19.62 -18.62
CA LEU A 334 -8.57 -19.50 -17.55
C LEU A 334 -9.12 -18.79 -16.30
N ARG A 335 -10.39 -18.38 -16.28
CA ARG A 335 -10.96 -17.58 -15.19
C ARG A 335 -10.74 -18.19 -13.80
N GLN A 336 -10.96 -19.50 -13.69
CA GLN A 336 -10.86 -20.22 -12.43
C GLN A 336 -9.39 -20.31 -11.96
N HIS A 337 -8.45 -20.50 -12.88
CA HIS A 337 -7.02 -20.54 -12.59
C HIS A 337 -6.52 -19.20 -12.03
N TYR A 338 -6.89 -18.10 -12.69
CA TYR A 338 -6.49 -16.76 -12.24
C TYR A 338 -7.20 -16.33 -10.95
N PHE A 339 -8.47 -16.73 -10.76
CA PHE A 339 -9.16 -16.50 -9.50
C PHE A 339 -8.44 -17.18 -8.32
N TYR A 340 -8.09 -18.48 -8.44
CA TYR A 340 -7.35 -19.16 -7.38
C TYR A 340 -5.92 -18.62 -7.22
N LEU A 341 -5.28 -18.14 -8.29
CA LEU A 341 -3.99 -17.47 -8.18
C LEU A 341 -4.10 -16.19 -7.34
N CYS A 342 -5.16 -15.39 -7.50
CA CYS A 342 -5.42 -14.24 -6.63
C CYS A 342 -5.65 -14.65 -5.18
N VAL A 343 -6.47 -15.68 -4.93
CA VAL A 343 -6.71 -16.22 -3.58
C VAL A 343 -5.40 -16.69 -2.93
N ARG A 344 -4.54 -17.35 -3.70
CA ARG A 344 -3.22 -17.77 -3.23
C ARG A 344 -2.32 -16.58 -2.91
N CYS A 345 -2.35 -15.51 -3.70
CA CYS A 345 -1.59 -14.30 -3.40
C CYS A 345 -2.06 -13.68 -2.08
N TRP A 346 -3.37 -13.60 -1.83
CA TRP A 346 -3.87 -13.12 -0.53
C TRP A 346 -3.49 -14.05 0.62
N GLN A 347 -3.45 -15.37 0.40
CA GLN A 347 -2.93 -16.32 1.39
C GLN A 347 -1.46 -16.06 1.74
N ASP A 348 -0.61 -15.88 0.73
CA ASP A 348 0.82 -15.61 0.94
C ASP A 348 1.03 -14.26 1.64
N LEU A 349 0.28 -13.23 1.24
CA LEU A 349 0.33 -11.91 1.88
C LEU A 349 -0.25 -11.92 3.29
N TYR A 350 -1.29 -12.73 3.55
CA TYR A 350 -1.87 -12.88 4.88
C TYR A 350 -0.84 -13.37 5.90
N PHE A 351 0.15 -14.17 5.47
CA PHE A 351 1.25 -14.54 6.34
C PHE A 351 1.93 -13.32 6.98
N CYS A 352 2.14 -12.25 6.22
CA CYS A 352 2.77 -11.03 6.74
C CYS A 352 1.77 -10.03 7.32
N TYR A 353 0.58 -9.96 6.74
CA TYR A 353 -0.34 -8.83 6.90
C TYR A 353 -1.75 -9.33 7.23
N PRO A 354 -2.20 -9.19 8.48
CA PRO A 354 -3.51 -9.65 8.93
C PRO A 354 -4.68 -9.20 8.05
N MET A 355 -4.63 -7.98 7.49
CA MET A 355 -5.74 -7.42 6.69
C MET A 355 -6.13 -8.25 5.46
N PHE A 356 -5.24 -9.07 4.91
CA PHE A 356 -5.55 -9.84 3.69
C PHE A 356 -6.47 -11.04 3.94
N CYS A 357 -6.72 -11.41 5.20
CA CYS A 357 -7.77 -12.37 5.53
C CYS A 357 -9.14 -11.87 5.04
N ASP A 358 -9.47 -10.61 5.34
CA ASP A 358 -10.73 -9.99 4.91
C ASP A 358 -10.82 -9.92 3.38
N PHE A 359 -9.72 -9.65 2.68
CA PHE A 359 -9.71 -9.67 1.21
C PHE A 359 -10.06 -11.05 0.67
N ALA A 360 -9.40 -12.11 1.16
CA ALA A 360 -9.68 -13.45 0.71
C ALA A 360 -11.13 -13.86 1.02
N LYS A 361 -11.60 -13.61 2.25
CA LYS A 361 -12.99 -13.86 2.66
C LYS A 361 -13.97 -13.14 1.75
N ALA A 362 -13.80 -11.83 1.55
CA ALA A 362 -14.67 -11.01 0.70
C ALA A 362 -14.81 -11.56 -0.72
N PHE A 363 -13.69 -11.97 -1.33
CA PHE A 363 -13.69 -12.48 -2.71
C PHE A 363 -14.19 -13.92 -2.81
N LEU A 364 -13.97 -14.76 -1.80
CA LEU A 364 -14.60 -16.08 -1.71
C LEU A 364 -16.12 -15.95 -1.55
N SER A 365 -16.61 -15.05 -0.68
CA SER A 365 -18.04 -14.71 -0.58
C SER A 365 -18.59 -14.28 -1.92
N ARG A 366 -17.87 -13.42 -2.65
CA ARG A 366 -18.31 -12.94 -3.96
C ARG A 366 -18.37 -14.05 -5.00
N ALA A 367 -17.42 -14.99 -4.96
CA ALA A 367 -17.41 -16.15 -5.84
C ALA A 367 -18.58 -17.09 -5.54
N MET A 368 -18.90 -17.34 -4.27
CA MET A 368 -20.09 -18.09 -3.87
C MET A 368 -21.38 -17.41 -4.35
N GLN A 369 -21.49 -16.08 -4.24
CA GLN A 369 -22.69 -15.33 -4.68
C GLN A 369 -22.95 -15.42 -6.18
N LYS A 370 -21.90 -15.72 -6.94
CA LYS A 370 -21.92 -15.86 -8.40
C LYS A 370 -21.99 -17.32 -8.83
N ASP A 371 -22.19 -18.25 -7.90
CA ASP A 371 -22.15 -19.69 -8.12
C ASP A 371 -20.86 -20.15 -8.83
N ALA A 372 -19.76 -19.43 -8.61
CA ALA A 372 -18.47 -19.71 -9.26
C ALA A 372 -17.67 -20.79 -8.52
N ILE A 373 -17.90 -20.95 -7.22
CA ILE A 373 -17.33 -21.99 -6.35
C ILE A 373 -18.40 -22.47 -5.37
N ALA A 374 -18.30 -23.73 -4.92
CA ALA A 374 -19.19 -24.27 -3.90
C ALA A 374 -18.79 -23.80 -2.49
N ALA A 375 -19.73 -23.78 -1.54
CA ALA A 375 -19.44 -23.35 -0.16
C ALA A 375 -18.36 -24.20 0.51
N GLY A 376 -18.45 -25.53 0.38
CA GLY A 376 -17.43 -26.44 0.95
C GLY A 376 -16.03 -26.23 0.36
N GLU A 377 -15.94 -25.81 -0.91
CA GLU A 377 -14.67 -25.44 -1.53
C GLU A 377 -14.14 -24.12 -0.97
N ALA A 378 -15.00 -23.10 -0.85
CA ALA A 378 -14.65 -21.81 -0.26
C ALA A 378 -14.17 -21.96 1.19
N GLN A 379 -14.84 -22.79 2.00
CA GLN A 379 -14.42 -23.13 3.37
C GLN A 379 -13.05 -23.80 3.41
N ASN A 380 -12.78 -24.73 2.49
CA ASN A 380 -11.48 -25.41 2.43
C ASN A 380 -10.34 -24.44 2.10
N LEU A 381 -10.59 -23.49 1.19
CA LEU A 381 -9.63 -22.43 0.86
C LEU A 381 -9.39 -21.52 2.06
N LEU A 382 -10.47 -21.06 2.72
CA LEU A 382 -10.37 -20.19 3.88
C LEU A 382 -9.61 -20.85 5.04
N ARG A 383 -9.87 -22.14 5.32
CA ARG A 383 -9.11 -22.89 6.33
C ARG A 383 -7.61 -22.93 6.03
N GLY A 384 -7.23 -23.04 4.76
CA GLY A 384 -5.82 -22.97 4.36
C GLY A 384 -5.20 -21.60 4.63
N ILE A 385 -5.99 -20.54 4.49
CA ILE A 385 -5.58 -19.16 4.81
C ILE A 385 -5.39 -19.02 6.32
N ASP A 386 -6.37 -19.44 7.12
CA ASP A 386 -6.29 -19.37 8.59
C ASP A 386 -5.06 -20.10 9.13
N GLN A 387 -4.78 -21.31 8.60
CA GLN A 387 -3.58 -22.09 8.94
C GLN A 387 -2.26 -21.37 8.61
N THR A 388 -2.26 -20.52 7.58
CA THR A 388 -1.07 -19.76 7.18
C THR A 388 -0.75 -18.63 8.17
N GLY A 389 -1.78 -18.08 8.81
CA GLY A 389 -1.67 -16.95 9.74
C GLY A 389 -1.82 -17.32 11.22
N GLU A 390 -1.61 -18.58 11.64
CA GLU A 390 -1.78 -19.02 13.04
C GLU A 390 -0.97 -18.20 14.06
N HIS A 391 0.10 -17.54 13.60
CA HIS A 391 0.94 -16.67 14.43
C HIS A 391 0.35 -15.27 14.66
N HIS A 392 -0.71 -14.88 13.94
CA HIS A 392 -1.42 -13.62 14.18
C HIS A 392 -2.30 -13.72 15.41
N THR A 393 -1.76 -13.30 16.55
CA THR A 393 -2.42 -13.40 17.86
C THR A 393 -3.70 -12.54 18.00
N THR A 394 -3.91 -11.57 17.11
CA THR A 394 -5.09 -10.66 17.10
C THR A 394 -5.75 -10.60 15.73
N ALA A 395 -5.67 -11.67 14.92
CA ALA A 395 -6.24 -11.68 13.57
C ALA A 395 -7.74 -11.40 13.53
N GLU A 396 -8.48 -11.81 14.56
CA GLU A 396 -9.93 -11.59 14.69
C GLU A 396 -10.29 -10.10 14.90
N GLU A 397 -9.32 -9.29 15.37
CA GLU A 397 -9.48 -7.85 15.55
C GLU A 397 -9.02 -7.04 14.32
N ALA A 398 -8.35 -7.70 13.37
CA ALA A 398 -7.86 -7.08 12.15
C ALA A 398 -9.03 -6.87 11.19
N VAL A 399 -9.39 -5.60 10.97
CA VAL A 399 -10.50 -5.21 10.10
C VAL A 399 -9.99 -4.24 9.07
N THR A 400 -10.39 -4.43 7.82
CA THR A 400 -10.11 -3.45 6.77
C THR A 400 -11.36 -2.80 6.20
N ILE A 401 -11.46 -1.48 6.37
CA ILE A 401 -12.51 -0.65 5.76
C ILE A 401 -12.16 -0.23 4.32
N PHE A 402 -11.15 -0.87 3.73
CA PHE A 402 -10.73 -0.67 2.35
C PHE A 402 -11.89 -0.83 1.37
N ILE A 403 -12.00 0.11 0.44
CA ILE A 403 -13.03 0.11 -0.60
C ILE A 403 -12.38 -0.35 -1.90
N PHE A 404 -12.78 -1.53 -2.40
CA PHE A 404 -12.23 -2.07 -3.65
C PHE A 404 -12.93 -1.54 -4.90
N ASP A 405 -14.16 -1.01 -4.76
CA ASP A 405 -14.91 -0.37 -5.85
C ASP A 405 -15.44 1.00 -5.41
N PRO A 406 -14.58 2.04 -5.45
CA PRO A 406 -14.92 3.37 -4.97
C PRO A 406 -15.94 4.09 -5.87
N VAL A 407 -16.34 3.51 -7.01
CA VAL A 407 -17.35 4.05 -7.94
C VAL A 407 -18.73 3.40 -7.72
N SER A 408 -18.82 2.40 -6.82
CA SER A 408 -20.09 1.78 -6.45
C SER A 408 -21.04 2.81 -5.81
N GLU A 409 -22.30 2.81 -6.26
CA GLU A 409 -23.38 3.64 -5.66
C GLU A 409 -23.67 3.25 -4.19
N ARG A 410 -23.16 2.09 -3.74
CA ARG A 410 -23.33 1.57 -2.38
C ARG A 410 -21.96 1.32 -1.73
N VAL A 411 -21.30 2.41 -1.36
CA VAL A 411 -19.94 2.38 -0.77
C VAL A 411 -19.84 1.45 0.44
N ALA A 412 -20.82 1.47 1.34
CA ALA A 412 -20.84 0.61 2.53
C ALA A 412 -20.88 -0.89 2.16
N GLU A 413 -21.55 -1.26 1.07
CA GLU A 413 -21.57 -2.64 0.57
C GLU A 413 -20.30 -3.02 -0.22
N ALA A 414 -19.49 -2.02 -0.59
CA ALA A 414 -18.23 -2.18 -1.31
C ALA A 414 -16.99 -2.16 -0.39
N GLN A 415 -17.19 -2.09 0.92
CA GLN A 415 -16.13 -2.27 1.92
C GLN A 415 -15.77 -3.75 2.01
N ILE A 416 -14.46 -4.02 2.03
CA ILE A 416 -13.93 -5.39 2.10
C ILE A 416 -14.45 -6.12 3.35
N HIS A 417 -14.40 -5.49 4.53
CA HIS A 417 -14.93 -6.08 5.76
C HIS A 417 -16.42 -6.48 5.65
N SER A 418 -17.28 -5.60 5.14
CA SER A 418 -18.71 -5.90 4.96
C SER A 418 -18.97 -7.04 3.99
N MET A 419 -18.08 -7.27 3.01
CA MET A 419 -18.14 -8.44 2.14
C MET A 419 -17.60 -9.71 2.80
N ALA A 420 -16.59 -9.58 3.65
CA ALA A 420 -16.03 -10.68 4.43
C ALA A 420 -17.06 -11.22 5.43
N ASP A 421 -17.80 -10.36 6.13
CA ASP A 421 -18.84 -10.75 7.10
C ASP A 421 -19.94 -11.64 6.47
N ARG A 422 -20.26 -11.37 5.20
CA ARG A 422 -21.25 -12.16 4.46
C ARG A 422 -20.82 -13.60 4.21
N PHE A 423 -19.54 -13.93 4.38
CA PHE A 423 -19.02 -15.29 4.19
C PHE A 423 -19.74 -16.28 5.12
N GLU A 424 -19.80 -15.95 6.41
CA GLU A 424 -20.38 -16.83 7.43
C GLU A 424 -21.90 -16.98 7.22
N GLU A 425 -22.59 -15.89 6.89
CA GLU A 425 -24.03 -15.92 6.57
C GLU A 425 -24.33 -16.88 5.41
N MET A 426 -23.49 -16.85 4.38
CA MET A 426 -23.67 -17.68 3.19
C MET A 426 -23.37 -19.15 3.44
N VAL A 427 -22.31 -19.43 4.20
CA VAL A 427 -21.98 -20.78 4.64
C VAL A 427 -23.14 -21.40 5.42
N VAL A 428 -23.68 -20.67 6.41
CA VAL A 428 -24.80 -21.16 7.23
C VAL A 428 -26.04 -21.40 6.37
N PHE A 429 -26.32 -20.51 5.42
CA PHE A 429 -27.45 -20.67 4.51
C PHE A 429 -27.33 -21.93 3.63
N ASP A 430 -26.14 -22.18 3.06
CA ASP A 430 -25.88 -23.36 2.23
C ASP A 430 -26.02 -24.66 3.05
N GLU A 431 -25.47 -24.70 4.27
CA GLU A 431 -25.63 -25.84 5.17
C GLU A 431 -27.10 -26.13 5.54
N LEU A 432 -27.93 -25.10 5.64
CA LEU A 432 -29.37 -25.24 5.90
C LEU A 432 -30.13 -25.76 4.68
N ILE A 433 -29.74 -25.34 3.47
CA ILE A 433 -30.30 -25.88 2.23
C ILE A 433 -29.92 -27.35 2.06
N ASP A 434 -28.65 -27.70 2.25
CA ASP A 434 -28.19 -29.08 2.13
C ASP A 434 -28.85 -30.01 3.15
N LYS A 435 -29.01 -29.57 4.40
CA LYS A 435 -29.73 -30.33 5.44
C LYS A 435 -31.21 -30.55 5.08
N ASN A 436 -31.89 -29.56 4.51
CA ASN A 436 -33.28 -29.71 4.08
C ASN A 436 -33.43 -30.64 2.88
N THR A 437 -32.45 -30.65 1.98
CA THR A 437 -32.43 -31.53 0.82
C THR A 437 -32.16 -32.99 1.22
N ALA A 438 -31.30 -33.22 2.21
CA ALA A 438 -31.03 -34.55 2.78
C ALA A 438 -32.17 -35.11 3.66
N LEU A 439 -33.05 -34.25 4.20
CA LEU A 439 -34.24 -34.64 4.95
C LEU A 439 -35.45 -34.95 4.06
N THR A 440 -35.40 -34.58 2.78
CA THR A 440 -36.49 -34.76 1.80
C THR A 440 -36.22 -35.84 0.76
N SER A 441 -35.00 -36.42 0.74
CA SER A 441 -34.62 -37.65 0.03
C SER A 441 -34.79 -38.88 0.93
#